data_AF-A0A4Q3VT80-F1
#
_entry.id   AF-A0A4Q3VT80-F1
#
_cell.length_a   1.000
_cell.length_b   1.000
_cell.length_c   1.000
_cell.angle_alpha   90.00
_cell.angle_beta   90.00
_cell.angle_gamma   90.00
#
_symmetry.space_group_name_H-M   'P 1'
#
loop_
_entity.id
_entity.type
_entity.pdbx_description
1 polymer ?
#
loop_
_entity_poly.entity_id
_entity_poly.type
_entity_poly.pdbx_seq_one_letter_code
_entity_poly.pdbx_strand_id
1 'polypeptide(L)'
;MLNGSLQIVLFFGILLLTVKPMGTYMARVFAGEMRFLGWLERPLYRLLGTDPEEDQPWTRYALSVLAFSLAGLLLTYGLLRLQGMLPMSNGMGAAQMPP
;
A
#
# COMPACT_ATOMS: atom_id res chain seq x y z
N MET A 1 -9.42 -8.52 34.78
CA MET A 1 -8.94 -7.12 34.78
C MET A 1 -7.43 -7.04 34.56
N LEU A 2 -6.61 -7.72 35.39
CA LEU A 2 -5.14 -7.69 35.29
C LEU A 2 -4.57 -8.06 33.89
N ASN A 3 -5.15 -9.07 33.23
CA ASN A 3 -4.66 -9.54 31.93
C ASN A 3 -4.85 -8.52 30.79
N GLY A 4 -5.96 -7.77 30.81
CA GLY A 4 -6.23 -6.71 29.82
C GLY A 4 -5.31 -5.51 29.98
N SER A 5 -5.10 -5.05 31.22
CA SER A 5 -4.15 -3.96 31.52
C SER A 5 -2.72 -4.34 31.14
N LEU A 6 -2.30 -5.58 31.40
CA LEU A 6 -0.98 -6.09 31.01
C LEU A 6 -0.82 -6.13 29.48
N GLN A 7 -1.84 -6.60 28.75
CA GLN A 7 -1.83 -6.62 27.28
C GLN A 7 -1.72 -5.21 26.68
N ILE A 8 -2.42 -4.23 27.26
CA ILE A 8 -2.35 -2.83 26.82
C ILE A 8 -0.93 -2.28 27.01
N VAL A 9 -0.34 -2.47 28.20
CA VAL A 9 1.03 -2.00 28.48
C VAL A 9 2.04 -2.65 27.56
N LEU A 10 1.92 -3.96 27.34
CA LEU A 10 2.81 -4.71 26.45
C LEU A 10 2.66 -4.27 25.00
N PHE A 11 1.44 -4.05 24.51
CA PHE A 11 1.18 -3.50 23.18
C PHE A 11 1.83 -2.13 22.99
N PHE A 12 1.60 -1.19 23.92
CA PHE A 12 2.20 0.14 23.84
C PHE A 12 3.73 0.09 23.96
N GLY A 13 4.28 -0.79 24.80
CA GLY A 13 5.72 -1.01 24.89
C GLY A 13 6.34 -1.45 23.57
N ILE A 14 5.76 -2.45 22.91
CA ILE A 14 6.23 -2.92 21.59
C ILE A 14 6.03 -1.84 20.52
N LEU A 15 4.89 -1.16 20.54
CA LEU A 15 4.57 -0.09 19.60
C LEU A 15 5.63 1.01 19.66
N LEU A 16 5.90 1.54 20.86
CA LEU A 16 6.88 2.61 21.06
C LEU A 16 8.30 2.16 20.70
N LEU A 17 8.65 0.91 21.00
CA LEU A 17 9.95 0.35 20.62
C LEU A 17 10.11 0.28 19.09
N THR A 18 9.03 -0.02 18.37
CA THR A 18 9.02 -0.11 16.90
C THR A 18 8.93 1.25 16.21
N VAL A 19 8.34 2.27 16.85
CA VAL A 19 8.22 3.63 16.28
C VAL A 19 9.58 4.21 15.90
N LYS A 20 10.59 4.09 16.75
CA LYS A 20 11.91 4.67 16.48
C LYS A 20 12.63 4.05 15.26
N PRO A 21 12.80 2.72 15.14
CA PRO A 21 13.42 2.13 13.95
C PRO A 21 12.60 2.39 12.69
N MET A 22 11.27 2.28 12.77
CA MET A 22 10.39 2.47 11.61
C MET A 22 10.38 3.93 11.14
N GLY A 23 10.29 4.89 12.06
CA GLY A 23 10.34 6.32 11.73
C GLY A 23 11.70 6.74 11.17
N THR A 24 12.80 6.25 11.75
CA THR A 24 14.15 6.53 11.23
C THR A 24 14.34 5.93 9.84
N TYR A 25 13.78 4.73 9.59
CA TYR A 25 13.77 4.10 8.27
C TYR A 25 13.00 4.96 7.27
N MET A 26 11.77 5.36 7.57
CA MET A 26 10.97 6.23 6.69
C MET A 26 11.67 7.56 6.40
N ALA A 27 12.29 8.19 7.40
CA ALA A 27 13.04 9.42 7.21
C ALA A 27 14.20 9.24 6.22
N ARG A 28 14.97 8.14 6.34
CA ARG A 28 16.07 7.83 5.42
C ARG A 28 15.61 7.46 4.00
N VAL A 29 14.44 6.81 3.87
CA VAL A 29 13.84 6.53 2.56
C VAL A 29 13.39 7.83 1.90
N PHE A 30 12.66 8.69 2.60
CA PHE A 30 12.20 9.96 2.05
C PHE A 30 13.34 10.95 1.76
N ALA A 31 14.44 10.88 2.51
CA ALA A 31 15.66 11.64 2.23
C ALA A 31 16.47 11.10 1.02
N GLY A 32 16.06 9.97 0.42
CA GLY A 32 16.78 9.34 -0.70
C GLY A 32 18.10 8.65 -0.31
N GLU A 33 18.39 8.51 0.99
CA GLU A 33 19.63 7.93 1.50
C GLU A 33 19.65 6.39 1.40
N MET A 34 18.47 5.76 1.32
CA MET A 34 18.33 4.30 1.23
C MET A 34 18.29 3.82 -0.22
N ARG A 35 19.47 3.68 -0.83
CA ARG A 35 19.63 3.15 -2.20
C ARG A 35 19.74 1.61 -2.29
N PHE A 36 19.30 0.87 -1.27
CA PHE A 36 19.49 -0.59 -1.21
C PHE A 36 18.84 -1.32 -2.41
N LEU A 37 17.73 -0.79 -2.93
CA LEU A 37 17.03 -1.31 -4.11
C LEU A 37 17.24 -0.50 -5.39
N GLY A 38 18.14 0.50 -5.38
CA GLY A 38 18.32 1.41 -6.51
C GLY A 38 18.74 0.73 -7.82
N TRP A 39 19.27 -0.49 -7.77
CA TRP A 39 19.57 -1.30 -8.96
C TRP A 39 18.32 -1.95 -9.57
N LEU A 40 17.29 -2.24 -8.77
CA LEU A 40 16.01 -2.80 -9.20
C LEU A 40 15.00 -1.70 -9.59
N GLU A 41 15.09 -0.54 -8.95
CA GLU A 41 14.22 0.61 -9.22
C GLU A 41 14.48 1.22 -10.60
N ARG A 42 15.75 1.35 -11.02
CA ARG A 42 16.14 1.92 -12.32
C ARG A 42 15.48 1.26 -13.55
N PRO A 43 15.48 -0.08 -13.70
CA PRO A 43 14.78 -0.72 -14.81
C PRO A 43 13.26 -0.58 -14.69
N LEU A 44 12.70 -0.57 -13.46
CA LEU A 44 11.27 -0.42 -13.25
C LEU A 44 10.78 0.99 -13.62
N TYR A 45 11.53 2.03 -13.25
CA TYR A 45 11.28 3.42 -13.66
C TYR A 45 11.30 3.59 -15.17
N ARG A 46 12.26 2.93 -15.85
CA ARG A 46 12.30 2.91 -17.33
C ARG A 46 11.09 2.19 -17.94
N LEU A 47 10.66 1.06 -17.36
CA LEU A 47 9.49 0.32 -17.84
C LEU A 47 8.18 1.08 -17.62
N LEU A 48 8.06 1.79 -16.50
CA LEU A 48 6.89 2.60 -16.14
C LEU A 48 6.95 4.01 -16.77
N GLY A 49 8.02 4.35 -17.48
CA GLY A 49 8.23 5.68 -18.07
C GLY A 49 8.19 6.82 -17.05
N THR A 50 8.49 6.52 -15.77
CA THR A 50 8.38 7.47 -14.67
C THR A 50 9.77 7.96 -14.31
N ASP A 51 10.00 9.27 -14.38
CA ASP A 51 11.26 9.87 -13.97
C ASP A 51 11.22 10.20 -12.46
N PRO A 52 12.06 9.56 -11.63
CA PRO A 52 12.11 9.83 -10.20
C PRO A 52 12.74 11.18 -9.85
N GLU A 53 13.41 11.86 -10.79
CA GLU A 53 14.02 13.19 -10.57
C GLU A 53 13.06 14.34 -10.90
N GLU A 54 11.88 14.05 -11.46
CA GLU A 54 10.88 15.06 -11.82
C GLU A 54 9.95 15.37 -10.63
N ASP A 55 10.12 16.54 -10.01
CA ASP A 55 9.20 17.01 -8.96
C ASP A 55 7.77 17.09 -9.49
N GLN A 56 6.85 16.29 -8.93
CA GLN A 56 5.45 16.35 -9.31
C GLN A 56 4.76 17.54 -8.63
N PRO A 57 4.13 18.47 -9.38
CA PRO A 57 3.31 19.50 -8.77
C PRO A 57 2.13 18.85 -8.04
N TRP A 58 1.67 19.47 -6.95
CA TRP A 58 0.63 18.92 -6.07
C TRP A 58 -0.65 18.50 -6.82
N THR A 59 -0.99 19.21 -7.91
CA THR A 59 -2.13 18.88 -8.79
C THR A 59 -1.92 17.55 -9.53
N ARG A 60 -0.72 17.32 -10.06
CA ARG A 60 -0.35 16.08 -10.75
C ARG A 60 -0.32 14.93 -9.76
N TYR A 61 0.26 15.12 -8.58
CA TYR A 61 0.25 14.12 -7.51
C TYR A 61 -1.19 13.73 -7.11
N ALA A 62 -2.04 14.72 -6.81
CA ALA A 62 -3.44 14.47 -6.44
C ALA A 62 -4.20 13.74 -7.55
N LEU A 63 -4.00 14.14 -8.81
CA LEU A 63 -4.61 13.48 -9.96
C LEU A 63 -4.12 12.03 -10.11
N SER A 64 -2.82 11.78 -9.96
CA SER A 64 -2.23 10.44 -10.00
C SER A 64 -2.80 9.54 -8.91
N VAL A 65 -2.92 10.05 -7.68
CA VAL A 65 -3.54 9.31 -6.57
C VAL A 65 -5.00 8.99 -6.88
N LEU A 66 -5.79 9.96 -7.34
CA LEU A 66 -7.20 9.75 -7.70
C LEU A 66 -7.36 8.75 -8.84
N ALA A 67 -6.54 8.86 -9.90
CA ALA A 67 -6.58 7.95 -11.03
C ALA A 67 -6.20 6.52 -10.61
N PHE A 68 -5.17 6.37 -9.77
CA PHE A 68 -4.77 5.07 -9.22
C PHE A 68 -5.86 4.47 -8.34
N SER A 69 -6.46 5.26 -7.44
CA SER A 69 -7.57 4.80 -6.61
C SER A 69 -8.79 4.40 -7.43
N LEU A 70 -9.14 5.18 -8.47
CA LEU A 70 -10.24 4.84 -9.38
C LEU A 70 -9.95 3.55 -10.16
N ALA A 71 -8.74 3.40 -10.70
CA ALA A 71 -8.32 2.18 -11.38
C ALA A 71 -8.36 0.97 -10.44
N GLY A 72 -7.87 1.12 -9.21
CA GLY A 72 -7.95 0.09 -8.17
C GLY A 72 -9.39 -0.29 -7.84
N LEU A 73 -10.26 0.71 -7.66
CA LEU A 73 -11.69 0.51 -7.42
C LEU A 73 -12.35 -0.24 -8.57
N LEU A 74 -12.12 0.18 -9.82
CA LEU A 74 -12.68 -0.46 -11.00
C LEU A 74 -12.15 -1.89 -11.18
N LEU A 75 -10.87 -2.12 -10.94
CA LEU A 75 -10.24 -3.43 -11.02
C LEU A 75 -10.82 -4.35 -9.95
N THR A 76 -10.87 -3.92 -8.68
CA THR A 76 -11.44 -4.69 -7.59
C THR A 76 -12.93 -4.94 -7.80
N TYR A 77 -13.70 -3.94 -8.22
CA TYR A 77 -15.11 -4.09 -8.56
C TYR A 77 -15.32 -5.08 -9.70
N GLY A 78 -14.53 -4.97 -10.78
CA GLY A 78 -14.55 -5.92 -11.89
C GLY A 78 -14.21 -7.34 -11.45
N LEU A 79 -13.18 -7.51 -10.63
CA LEU A 79 -12.81 -8.81 -10.05
C LEU A 79 -13.90 -9.40 -9.18
N LEU A 80 -14.54 -8.60 -8.32
CA LEU A 80 -15.66 -9.04 -7.48
C LEU A 80 -16.89 -9.40 -8.33
N ARG A 81 -17.16 -8.61 -9.38
CA ARG A 81 -18.28 -8.88 -10.30
C ARG A 81 -18.06 -10.15 -11.13
N LEU A 82 -16.83 -10.38 -11.56
CA LEU A 82 -16.40 -11.55 -12.33
C LEU A 82 -15.98 -12.71 -11.41
N GLN A 83 -16.08 -12.55 -10.09
CA GLN A 83 -15.65 -13.56 -9.11
C GLN A 83 -16.37 -14.89 -9.31
N GLY A 84 -17.63 -14.84 -9.77
CA GLY A 84 -18.39 -16.04 -10.14
C GLY A 84 -17.86 -16.82 -11.35
N MET A 85 -17.05 -16.19 -12.21
CA MET A 85 -16.43 -16.81 -13.40
C MET A 85 -14.95 -17.17 -13.17
N LEU A 86 -14.37 -16.79 -12.03
CA LEU A 86 -12.96 -17.06 -11.72
C LEU A 86 -12.76 -18.50 -11.20
N PRO A 87 -11.67 -19.18 -11.61
CA PRO A 87 -11.41 -20.58 -11.26
C PRO A 87 -11.15 -20.82 -9.76
N MET A 88 -10.84 -19.77 -8.99
CA MET A 88 -10.65 -19.83 -7.52
C MET A 88 -11.89 -19.37 -6.73
N SER A 89 -13.09 -19.48 -7.30
CA SER A 89 -14.31 -18.95 -6.66
C SER A 89 -14.79 -19.73 -5.43
N ASN A 90 -14.25 -20.92 -5.11
CA ASN A 90 -14.56 -21.70 -3.89
C ASN A 90 -16.07 -21.77 -3.52
N GLY A 91 -16.98 -21.69 -4.49
CA GLY A 91 -18.43 -21.65 -4.26
C GLY A 91 -18.99 -20.32 -3.73
N MET A 92 -18.14 -19.31 -3.48
CA MET A 92 -18.54 -17.93 -3.21
C MET A 92 -18.76 -17.22 -4.55
N GLY A 93 -19.87 -17.55 -5.21
CA GLY A 93 -20.34 -16.77 -6.35
C GLY A 93 -20.68 -15.33 -5.94
N ALA A 94 -20.80 -14.44 -6.92
CA ALA A 94 -21.15 -13.02 -6.81
C ALA A 94 -22.55 -12.73 -6.18
N ALA A 95 -23.05 -13.63 -5.33
CA ALA A 95 -24.31 -13.57 -4.61
C ALA A 95 -24.21 -12.83 -3.25
N GLN A 96 -23.02 -12.44 -2.80
CA GLN A 96 -22.84 -11.71 -1.54
C GLN A 96 -22.78 -10.18 -1.70
N MET A 97 -22.76 -9.66 -2.94
CA MET A 97 -22.86 -8.22 -3.19
C MET A 97 -24.33 -7.85 -3.48
N PRO A 98 -25.04 -7.18 -2.54
CA PRO A 98 -26.33 -6.57 -2.86
C PRO A 98 -26.14 -5.52 -3.98
N PRO A 99 -27.20 -5.27 -4.78
CA PRO A 99 -27.15 -4.43 -5.98
C PRO A 99 -26.72 -2.98 -5.69
#